data_AF-A0A8E6JBX9-F1
#
_entry.id   AF-A0A8E6JBX9-F1
#
_cell.length_a   1.000
_cell.length_b   1.000
_cell.length_c   1.000
_cell.angle_alpha   90.00
_cell.angle_beta   90.00
_cell.angle_gamma   90.00
#
_symmetry.space_group_name_H-M   'P 1'
#
loop_
_entity.id
_entity.type
_entity.pdbx_description
1 polymer ?
#
loop_
_entity_poly.entity_id
_entity_poly.type
_entity_poly.pdbx_seq_one_letter_code
_entity_poly.pdbx_strand_id
1 'polypeptide(L)'
;MSTSRFTPANHLLPTLFDRLCDNAPYQKIDRDISVTPVQLKEIIRRDLSFLLNTISHEGDIDARRYPQAAASVLNYGLPPLAGSFMYEHKWDDISEAIRRAIIRFEPRLNAATLRVTPLLDKTRQGSYNTLQFEIRGQILTQPYPTEFLVRSALDMELSRITFF
;
A
#
# COMPACT_ATOMS: atom_id res chain seq x y z
N MET A 1 14.71 -32.42 26.50
CA MET A 1 13.36 -32.40 25.88
C MET A 1 13.06 -30.96 25.50
N SER A 2 13.26 -30.60 24.23
CA SER A 2 13.02 -29.24 23.74
C SER A 2 11.56 -29.14 23.31
N THR A 3 10.74 -28.46 24.10
CA THR A 3 9.33 -28.21 23.76
C THR A 3 9.29 -27.15 22.67
N SER A 4 9.17 -27.59 21.41
CA SER A 4 8.77 -26.73 20.30
C SER A 4 7.43 -26.08 20.65
N ARG A 5 7.45 -24.77 20.96
CA ARG A 5 6.22 -23.99 21.07
C ARG A 5 5.58 -23.98 19.68
N PHE A 6 4.55 -24.81 19.51
CA PHE A 6 3.63 -24.68 18.39
C PHE A 6 2.89 -23.35 18.56
N THR A 7 3.31 -22.33 17.82
CA THR A 7 2.53 -21.11 17.66
C THR A 7 1.27 -21.49 16.87
N PRO A 8 0.05 -21.30 17.39
CA PRO A 8 -1.14 -21.54 16.59
C PRO A 8 -1.09 -20.61 15.38
N ALA A 9 -1.08 -21.18 14.18
CA ALA A 9 -0.87 -20.52 12.89
C ALA A 9 -2.00 -19.53 12.48
N ASN A 10 -2.85 -19.07 13.40
CA ASN A 10 -4.15 -18.49 13.07
C ASN A 10 -4.38 -17.07 13.60
N HIS A 11 -3.34 -16.37 14.04
CA HIS A 11 -3.45 -14.98 14.49
C HIS A 11 -2.87 -14.03 13.44
N LEU A 12 -3.70 -13.10 12.95
CA LEU A 12 -3.21 -11.98 12.14
C LEU A 12 -2.34 -11.09 13.04
N LEU A 13 -1.13 -10.79 12.58
CA LEU A 13 -0.19 -9.95 13.32
C LEU A 13 -0.15 -8.54 12.72
N PRO A 14 0.02 -7.49 13.55
CA PRO A 14 0.29 -6.15 13.06
C PRO A 14 1.72 -6.04 12.50
N THR A 15 2.10 -4.88 11.96
CA THR A 15 3.46 -4.69 11.43
C THR A 15 4.52 -4.81 12.52
N LEU A 16 5.78 -5.02 12.13
CA LEU A 16 6.90 -5.00 13.07
C LEU A 16 6.99 -3.66 13.82
N PHE A 17 6.79 -2.54 13.13
CA PHE A 17 6.79 -1.23 13.76
C PHE A 17 5.65 -1.06 14.76
N ASP A 18 4.46 -1.58 14.48
CA ASP A 18 3.33 -1.53 15.42
C ASP A 18 3.59 -2.37 16.68
N ARG A 19 4.34 -3.46 16.56
CA ARG A 19 4.75 -4.28 17.72
C ARG A 19 5.84 -3.58 18.53
N LEU A 20 6.77 -2.88 17.88
CA LEU A 20 7.84 -2.16 18.57
C LEU A 20 7.37 -0.86 19.23
N CYS A 21 6.42 -0.17 18.63
CA CYS A 21 5.89 1.12 19.10
C CYS A 21 4.64 0.95 19.96
N ASP A 22 4.49 -0.19 20.65
CA ASP A 22 3.29 -0.46 21.42
C ASP A 22 3.07 0.57 22.56
N ASN A 23 1.83 0.66 23.03
CA ASN A 23 1.46 1.59 24.09
C ASN A 23 1.78 1.07 25.49
N ALA A 24 2.56 -0.01 25.62
CA ALA A 24 2.87 -0.66 26.88
C ALA A 24 4.40 -0.76 27.11
N PRO A 25 5.15 0.36 27.04
CA PRO A 25 6.62 0.37 27.06
C PRO A 25 7.25 -0.23 28.33
N TYR A 26 6.47 -0.36 29.41
CA TYR A 26 6.92 -0.93 30.69
C TYR A 26 6.69 -2.45 30.81
N GLN A 27 6.06 -3.08 29.83
CA GLN A 27 5.86 -4.53 29.82
C GLN A 27 7.09 -5.23 29.23
N LYS A 28 7.73 -6.07 30.04
CA LYS A 28 8.93 -6.83 29.63
C LYS A 28 8.64 -8.07 28.79
N ILE A 29 7.37 -8.39 28.59
CA ILE A 29 6.92 -9.58 27.87
C ILE A 29 6.06 -9.09 26.71
N ASP A 30 6.48 -9.42 25.48
CA ASP A 30 5.65 -9.23 24.30
C ASP A 30 4.36 -10.02 24.48
N ARG A 31 3.22 -9.32 24.53
CA ARG A 31 1.91 -9.98 24.47
C ARG A 31 1.76 -10.63 23.09
N ASP A 32 1.00 -11.71 23.00
CA ASP A 32 0.48 -12.19 21.71
C ASP A 32 -0.50 -11.13 21.15
N ILE A 33 0.06 -10.11 20.49
CA ILE A 33 -0.71 -9.03 19.86
C ILE A 33 -1.30 -9.60 18.56
N SER A 34 -2.55 -10.03 18.63
CA SER A 34 -3.35 -10.35 17.45
C SER A 34 -4.17 -9.14 17.01
N VAL A 35 -4.29 -8.91 15.71
CA VAL A 35 -5.20 -7.92 15.14
C VAL A 35 -6.45 -8.58 14.55
N THR A 36 -7.56 -7.86 14.60
CA THR A 36 -8.76 -8.23 13.87
C THR A 36 -8.58 -7.97 12.37
N PRO A 37 -9.36 -8.62 11.48
CA PRO A 37 -9.34 -8.32 10.05
C PRO A 37 -9.62 -6.83 9.73
N VAL A 38 -10.46 -6.17 10.53
CA VAL A 38 -10.75 -4.74 10.39
C VAL A 38 -9.51 -3.90 10.71
N GLN A 39 -8.82 -4.20 11.81
CA GLN A 39 -7.57 -3.52 12.16
C GLN A 39 -6.48 -3.76 11.12
N LEU A 40 -6.38 -4.97 10.56
CA LEU A 40 -5.42 -5.25 9.49
C LEU A 40 -5.70 -4.41 8.23
N LYS A 41 -6.97 -4.21 7.87
CA LYS A 41 -7.34 -3.30 6.77
C LYS A 41 -6.89 -1.87 7.04
N GLU A 42 -7.06 -1.36 8.25
CA GLU A 42 -6.61 -0.02 8.63
C GLU A 42 -5.08 0.11 8.62
N ILE A 43 -4.36 -0.92 9.08
CA ILE A 43 -2.90 -0.96 9.00
C ILE A 43 -2.45 -0.90 7.55
N ILE A 44 -3.01 -1.74 6.67
CA ILE A 44 -2.68 -1.72 5.24
C ILE A 44 -3.03 -0.37 4.61
N ARG A 45 -4.18 0.21 4.95
CA ARG A 45 -4.57 1.55 4.47
C ARG A 45 -3.56 2.63 4.89
N ARG A 46 -3.09 2.61 6.13
CA ARG A 46 -2.05 3.51 6.63
C ARG A 46 -0.73 3.29 5.88
N ASP A 47 -0.30 2.05 5.73
CA ASP A 47 0.97 1.72 5.10
C ASP A 47 0.96 2.08 3.60
N LEU A 48 -0.17 1.88 2.91
CA LEU A 48 -0.41 2.42 1.57
C LEU A 48 -0.33 3.94 1.55
N SER A 49 -0.81 4.63 2.59
CA SER A 49 -0.66 6.08 2.68
C SER A 49 0.79 6.53 2.76
N PHE A 50 1.62 5.84 3.55
CA PHE A 50 3.05 6.12 3.58
C PHE A 50 3.72 5.80 2.24
N LEU A 51 3.37 4.68 1.61
CA LEU A 51 3.94 4.27 0.33
C LEU A 51 3.58 5.26 -0.77
N LEU A 52 2.29 5.51 -0.98
CA LEU A 52 1.82 6.28 -2.14
C LEU A 52 2.05 7.79 -2.00
N ASN A 53 2.40 8.28 -0.80
CA ASN A 53 2.80 9.67 -0.59
C ASN A 53 4.32 9.88 -0.42
N THR A 54 5.12 8.83 -0.65
CA THR A 54 6.59 8.96 -0.71
C THR A 54 7.04 9.01 -2.16
N ILE A 55 7.96 9.93 -2.49
CA ILE A 55 8.54 10.01 -3.83
C ILE A 55 9.65 8.95 -3.96
N SER A 56 9.53 8.09 -4.95
CA SER A 56 10.55 7.09 -5.30
C SER A 56 11.62 7.67 -6.23
N HIS A 57 12.76 6.98 -6.29
CA HIS A 57 13.89 7.28 -7.20
C HIS A 57 13.80 6.48 -8.51
N GLU A 58 12.58 6.15 -8.95
CA GLU A 58 12.36 5.37 -10.17
C GLU A 58 12.82 6.20 -11.38
N GLY A 59 13.86 5.74 -12.08
CA GLY A 59 14.55 6.48 -13.12
C GLY A 59 16.01 6.80 -12.80
N ASP A 60 16.35 6.96 -11.52
CA ASP A 60 17.74 7.14 -11.07
C ASP A 60 18.49 5.81 -10.98
N ILE A 61 17.75 4.74 -10.65
CA ILE A 61 18.29 3.37 -10.55
C ILE A 61 18.00 2.63 -11.86
N ASP A 62 19.05 2.32 -12.63
CA ASP A 62 18.95 1.44 -13.79
C ASP A 62 18.57 0.02 -13.35
N ALA A 63 17.29 -0.33 -13.50
CA ALA A 63 16.76 -1.63 -13.09
C ALA A 63 17.34 -2.82 -13.90
N ARG A 64 17.87 -2.59 -15.11
CA ARG A 64 18.52 -3.65 -15.90
C ARG A 64 19.88 -4.00 -15.33
N ARG A 65 20.61 -2.98 -14.88
CA ARG A 65 21.95 -3.14 -14.29
C ARG A 65 21.90 -3.48 -12.80
N TYR A 66 20.93 -2.95 -12.07
CA TYR A 66 20.81 -3.07 -10.61
C TYR A 66 19.39 -3.50 -10.18
N PRO A 67 18.92 -4.69 -10.56
CA PRO A 67 17.56 -5.15 -10.29
C PRO A 67 17.24 -5.22 -8.79
N GLN A 68 18.22 -5.62 -7.97
CA GLN A 68 18.06 -5.71 -6.52
C GLN A 68 17.93 -4.33 -5.87
N ALA A 69 18.69 -3.33 -6.33
CA ALA A 69 18.59 -1.96 -5.82
C ALA A 69 17.23 -1.36 -6.20
N ALA A 70 16.78 -1.56 -7.44
CA ALA A 70 15.47 -1.11 -7.90
C ALA A 70 14.31 -1.77 -7.12
N ALA A 71 14.46 -3.04 -6.73
CA ALA A 71 13.46 -3.75 -5.93
C ALA A 71 13.53 -3.45 -4.41
N SER A 72 14.57 -2.75 -3.95
CA SER A 72 14.81 -2.48 -2.54
C SER A 72 14.07 -1.23 -2.02
N VAL A 73 14.20 -0.99 -0.72
CA VAL A 73 13.70 0.22 -0.05
C VAL A 73 14.26 1.53 -0.62
N LEU A 74 15.39 1.50 -1.34
CA LEU A 74 15.92 2.68 -2.04
C LEU A 74 14.93 3.26 -3.06
N ASN A 75 14.07 2.40 -3.61
CA ASN A 75 13.02 2.78 -4.55
C ASN A 75 11.61 2.73 -3.93
N TYR A 76 11.51 2.87 -2.61
CA TYR A 76 10.22 2.93 -1.93
C TYR A 76 9.47 4.21 -2.32
N GLY A 77 8.19 4.08 -2.68
CA GLY A 77 7.34 5.21 -3.04
C GLY A 77 6.68 5.08 -4.41
N LEU A 78 6.16 6.19 -4.91
CA LEU A 78 5.70 6.38 -6.28
C LEU A 78 6.62 7.32 -7.05
N PRO A 79 6.78 7.16 -8.37
CA PRO A 79 7.41 8.18 -9.20
C PRO A 79 6.59 9.49 -9.11
N PRO A 80 7.23 10.66 -9.28
CA PRO A 80 6.55 11.95 -9.19
C PRO A 80 5.41 12.02 -10.21
N LEU A 81 4.17 12.17 -9.72
CA LEU A 81 2.96 12.22 -10.54
C LEU A 81 2.57 13.65 -10.96
N ALA A 82 3.08 14.67 -10.28
CA ALA A 82 2.89 16.08 -10.66
C ALA A 82 3.70 16.46 -11.91
N GLY A 83 3.14 17.34 -12.74
CA GLY A 83 3.80 17.94 -13.92
C GLY A 83 3.98 17.01 -15.12
N SER A 84 4.30 15.73 -14.89
CA SER A 84 4.47 14.74 -15.97
C SER A 84 3.14 14.21 -16.51
N PHE A 85 2.04 14.27 -15.75
CA PHE A 85 0.81 13.52 -16.04
C PHE A 85 -0.41 14.35 -16.52
N MET A 86 -0.19 15.59 -16.98
CA MET A 86 -1.22 16.60 -17.30
C MET A 86 -2.11 16.35 -18.55
N TYR A 87 -2.17 15.13 -19.10
CA TYR A 87 -2.93 14.84 -20.32
C TYR A 87 -3.89 13.64 -20.15
N GLU A 88 -5.06 13.70 -20.82
CA GLU A 88 -6.19 12.74 -20.78
C GLU A 88 -5.86 11.26 -21.07
N HIS A 89 -4.63 10.90 -21.41
CA HIS A 89 -4.21 9.55 -21.81
C HIS A 89 -3.25 8.86 -20.81
N LYS A 90 -3.18 9.33 -19.56
CA LYS A 90 -2.17 8.84 -18.60
C LYS A 90 -2.70 8.08 -17.38
N TRP A 91 -4.00 7.80 -17.34
CA TRP A 91 -4.55 6.97 -16.26
C TRP A 91 -3.87 5.59 -16.21
N ASP A 92 -3.63 4.97 -17.36
CA ASP A 92 -2.99 3.65 -17.42
C ASP A 92 -1.60 3.68 -16.77
N ASP A 93 -0.80 4.72 -17.06
CA ASP A 93 0.52 4.91 -16.46
C ASP A 93 0.45 5.11 -14.93
N ILE A 94 -0.48 5.94 -14.44
CA ILE A 94 -0.69 6.17 -13.01
C ILE A 94 -1.14 4.88 -12.32
N SER A 95 -2.12 4.20 -12.90
CA SER A 95 -2.68 2.96 -12.35
C SER A 95 -1.62 1.86 -12.27
N GLU A 96 -0.75 1.77 -13.28
CA GLU A 96 0.34 0.81 -13.32
C GLU A 96 1.46 1.18 -12.34
N ALA A 97 1.82 2.47 -12.22
CA ALA A 97 2.79 2.91 -11.22
C ALA A 97 2.33 2.59 -9.79
N ILE A 98 1.07 2.89 -9.46
CA ILE A 98 0.43 2.54 -8.18
C ILE A 98 0.46 1.03 -7.98
N ARG A 99 0.00 0.25 -8.97
CA ARG A 99 -0.04 -1.21 -8.91
C ARG A 99 1.35 -1.79 -8.66
N ARG A 100 2.39 -1.35 -9.39
CA ARG A 100 3.77 -1.82 -9.24
C ARG A 100 4.33 -1.53 -7.84
N ALA A 101 4.12 -0.33 -7.33
CA ALA A 101 4.56 0.04 -5.98
C ALA A 101 3.91 -0.85 -4.92
N ILE A 102 2.59 -1.05 -5.00
CA ILE A 102 1.85 -1.90 -4.05
C ILE A 102 2.32 -3.36 -4.13
N ILE A 103 2.49 -3.93 -5.32
CA ILE A 103 2.98 -5.31 -5.48
C ILE A 103 4.37 -5.48 -4.86
N ARG A 104 5.23 -4.46 -4.97
CA ARG A 104 6.61 -4.53 -4.48
C ARG A 104 6.70 -4.36 -2.97
N PHE A 105 5.93 -3.43 -2.40
CA PHE A 105 6.11 -2.99 -1.01
C PHE A 105 4.96 -3.39 -0.08
N GLU A 106 3.87 -3.95 -0.60
CA GLU A 106 2.76 -4.47 0.20
C GLU A 106 2.40 -5.94 -0.10
N PRO A 107 3.25 -6.89 0.33
CA PRO A 107 3.07 -8.32 0.02
C PRO A 107 1.85 -8.94 0.70
N ARG A 108 1.22 -8.24 1.65
CA ARG A 108 -0.03 -8.67 2.29
C ARG A 108 -1.21 -8.64 1.33
N LEU A 109 -1.14 -7.81 0.28
CA LEU A 109 -2.14 -7.75 -0.78
C LEU A 109 -1.76 -8.72 -1.91
N ASN A 110 -2.74 -9.53 -2.34
CA ASN A 110 -2.56 -10.46 -3.44
C ASN A 110 -2.44 -9.72 -4.77
N ALA A 111 -1.25 -9.79 -5.38
CA ALA A 111 -0.94 -9.16 -6.66
C ALA A 111 -1.89 -9.59 -7.81
N ALA A 112 -2.39 -10.83 -7.79
CA ALA A 112 -3.26 -11.36 -8.83
C ALA A 112 -4.63 -10.67 -8.84
N THR A 113 -5.14 -10.32 -7.66
CA THR A 113 -6.46 -9.71 -7.49
C THR A 113 -6.42 -8.20 -7.35
N LEU A 114 -5.23 -7.61 -7.14
CA LEU A 114 -5.05 -6.16 -7.11
C LEU A 114 -5.59 -5.52 -8.39
N ARG A 115 -6.33 -4.43 -8.27
CA ARG A 115 -6.87 -3.59 -9.35
C ARG A 115 -6.91 -2.15 -8.87
N VAL A 116 -6.53 -1.24 -9.76
CA VAL A 116 -6.60 0.21 -9.53
C VAL A 116 -7.52 0.75 -10.62
N THR A 117 -8.68 1.28 -10.24
CA THR A 117 -9.73 1.66 -11.20
C THR A 117 -10.16 3.10 -10.99
N PRO A 118 -10.31 3.91 -12.05
CA PRO A 118 -10.70 5.30 -11.93
C PRO A 118 -12.17 5.38 -11.55
N LEU A 119 -12.52 6.31 -10.67
CA LEU A 119 -13.90 6.64 -10.36
C LEU A 119 -14.29 7.83 -11.25
N LEU A 120 -14.93 7.51 -12.38
CA LEU A 120 -15.43 8.52 -13.31
C LEU A 120 -16.67 9.19 -12.73
N ASP A 121 -16.50 10.37 -12.14
CA ASP A 121 -17.61 11.19 -11.70
C ASP A 121 -18.24 11.87 -12.93
N LYS A 122 -19.29 11.26 -13.50
CA LYS A 122 -20.05 11.79 -14.67
C LYS A 122 -20.69 13.17 -14.40
N THR A 123 -20.67 13.64 -13.15
CA THR A 123 -21.36 14.84 -12.67
C THR A 123 -20.41 16.00 -12.33
N ARG A 124 -19.08 15.80 -12.33
CA ARG A 124 -18.12 16.86 -11.94
C ARG A 124 -17.45 17.50 -13.15
N GLN A 125 -18.10 18.51 -13.71
CA GLN A 125 -17.48 19.49 -14.63
C GLN A 125 -16.52 20.48 -13.92
N GLY A 126 -15.97 20.16 -12.74
CA GLY A 126 -15.48 21.21 -11.82
C GLY A 126 -14.14 21.01 -11.13
N SER A 127 -13.43 19.89 -11.27
CA SER A 127 -12.09 19.77 -10.66
C SER A 127 -11.13 19.02 -11.58
N TYR A 128 -10.48 19.77 -12.47
CA TYR A 128 -9.46 19.25 -13.39
C TYR A 128 -8.19 18.76 -12.67
N ASN A 129 -8.09 18.94 -11.35
CA ASN A 129 -6.85 18.76 -10.59
C ASN A 129 -6.92 17.61 -9.57
N THR A 130 -8.05 16.93 -9.45
CA THR A 130 -8.22 15.80 -8.54
C THR A 130 -8.75 14.58 -9.27
N LEU A 131 -7.98 13.50 -9.25
CA LEU A 131 -8.36 12.23 -9.84
C LEU A 131 -8.79 11.26 -8.74
N GLN A 132 -10.04 10.79 -8.81
CA GLN A 132 -10.55 9.79 -7.89
C GLN A 132 -10.39 8.39 -8.45
N PHE A 133 -10.04 7.45 -7.59
CA PHE A 133 -9.85 6.05 -7.95
C PHE A 133 -10.09 5.12 -6.77
N GLU A 134 -10.23 3.85 -7.07
CA GLU A 134 -10.38 2.78 -6.09
C GLU A 134 -9.22 1.80 -6.23
N ILE A 135 -8.67 1.38 -5.10
CA ILE A 135 -7.72 0.27 -5.02
C ILE A 135 -8.48 -0.91 -4.42
N ARG A 136 -8.60 -1.98 -5.20
CA ARG A 136 -9.25 -3.22 -4.79
C ARG A 136 -8.27 -4.38 -4.85
N GLY A 137 -8.36 -5.31 -3.91
CA GLY A 137 -7.56 -6.54 -3.90
C GLY A 137 -8.00 -7.49 -2.80
N GLN A 138 -7.21 -8.54 -2.56
CA GLN A 138 -7.44 -9.46 -1.46
C GLN A 138 -6.26 -9.43 -0.50
N ILE A 139 -6.55 -9.36 0.80
CA ILE A 139 -5.55 -9.57 1.84
C ILE A 139 -5.33 -11.06 2.00
N LEU A 140 -4.07 -11.48 1.97
CA LEU A 140 -3.66 -12.86 2.23
C LEU A 140 -3.78 -13.16 3.73
N THR A 141 -4.97 -13.55 4.15
CA THR A 141 -5.29 -13.93 5.54
C THR A 141 -5.62 -15.42 5.62
N GLN A 142 -5.45 -16.01 6.81
CA GLN A 142 -5.89 -17.37 7.11
C GLN A 142 -7.18 -17.34 7.96
N PRO A 143 -8.11 -18.31 7.78
CA PRO A 143 -8.06 -19.43 6.84
C PRO A 143 -8.44 -19.08 5.39
N TYR A 144 -9.08 -17.93 5.16
CA TYR A 144 -9.49 -17.47 3.82
C TYR A 144 -9.04 -16.03 3.55
N PRO A 145 -8.73 -15.68 2.29
CA PRO A 145 -8.46 -14.30 1.89
C PRO A 145 -9.65 -13.37 2.16
N THR A 146 -9.37 -12.13 2.53
CA THR A 146 -10.40 -11.10 2.81
C THR A 146 -10.35 -10.01 1.77
N GLU A 147 -11.49 -9.53 1.28
CA GLU A 147 -11.54 -8.39 0.34
C GLU A 147 -11.01 -7.11 0.99
N PHE A 148 -10.15 -6.40 0.25
CA PHE A 148 -9.65 -5.06 0.52
C PHE A 148 -10.15 -4.11 -0.56
N LEU A 149 -10.71 -2.99 -0.13
CA LEU A 149 -11.19 -1.93 -1.01
C LEU A 149 -10.97 -0.61 -0.28
N VAL A 150 -10.35 0.35 -0.96
CA VAL A 150 -10.20 1.70 -0.45
C VAL A 150 -10.39 2.70 -1.58
N ARG A 151 -11.16 3.76 -1.32
CA ARG A 151 -11.31 4.87 -2.24
C ARG A 151 -10.25 5.92 -1.96
N SER A 152 -9.75 6.51 -3.03
CA SER A 152 -8.62 7.41 -2.99
C SER A 152 -8.82 8.59 -3.93
N ALA A 153 -8.20 9.71 -3.60
CA ALA A 153 -8.11 10.89 -4.45
C ALA A 153 -6.65 11.32 -4.57
N LEU A 154 -6.17 11.46 -5.80
CA LEU A 154 -4.90 12.06 -6.15
C LEU A 154 -5.11 13.54 -6.46
N ASP A 155 -4.49 14.41 -5.69
CA ASP A 155 -4.30 15.83 -6.01
C ASP A 155 -3.09 15.95 -6.95
N MET A 156 -3.31 16.37 -8.19
CA MET A 156 -2.26 16.39 -9.22
C MET A 156 -1.31 17.58 -9.08
N GLU A 157 -1.73 18.66 -8.42
CA GLU A 157 -0.88 19.82 -8.15
C GLU A 157 0.09 19.52 -7.02
N LEU A 158 -0.39 18.87 -5.96
CA LEU A 158 0.41 18.55 -4.79
C LEU A 158 1.05 17.14 -4.86
N SER A 159 0.77 16.35 -5.89
CA SER A 159 1.15 14.94 -6.01
C SER A 159 0.83 14.13 -4.75
N ARG A 160 -0.34 14.38 -4.14
CA ARG A 160 -0.72 13.82 -2.84
C ARG A 160 -1.93 12.92 -2.96
N ILE A 161 -1.85 11.74 -2.36
CA ILE A 161 -2.94 10.75 -2.33
C ILE A 161 -3.58 10.73 -0.96
N THR A 162 -4.90 10.87 -0.94
CA THR A 162 -5.74 10.79 0.26
C THR A 162 -6.72 9.62 0.15
N PHE A 163 -6.98 8.93 1.26
CA PHE A 163 -7.90 7.78 1.33
C PHE A 163 -9.15 8.17 2.13
N PHE A 164 -10.34 7.74 1.68
CA PHE A 164 -11.63 8.06 2.31
C PHE A 164 -12.66 6.93 2.14
#